data_AF-A0A9D4TVW8-F1
#
_entry.id   AF-A0A9D4TVW8-F1
#
_cell.length_a   1.000
_cell.length_b   1.000
_cell.length_c   1.000
_cell.angle_alpha   90.00
_cell.angle_beta   90.00
_cell.angle_gamma   90.00
#
_symmetry.space_group_name_H-M   'P 1'
#
loop_
_entity.id
_entity.type
_entity.pdbx_description
1 polymer ?
#
loop_
_entity_poly.entity_id
_entity_poly.type
_entity_poly.pdbx_seq_one_letter_code
_entity_poly.pdbx_strand_id
1 'polypeptide(L)'
;MTASVALAVAPGHRIPARQPWAQQLAAALAAMGVQLDLHQPQPVCKAAVQSACSAWQLKQLQDAATREGASKLQHYTQGVWGGTLDAASLGTRAAYLAVVRERSRRAPLAQLRTGSHWGAEETGRWDKTPPEQRLCSHCGGGVETVQHVIFDCPLYASLRTRFSDLFCLLPEPHTLHAFFQQPPARLATFCRIPQAAVAGGA
;
A
#
# COMPACT_ATOMS: atom_id res chain seq x y z
N MET A 1 32.06 5.09 -37.69
CA MET A 1 31.03 4.81 -36.65
C MET A 1 31.21 3.37 -36.20
N THR A 2 32.13 3.11 -35.28
CA THR A 2 32.41 1.78 -34.73
C THR A 2 31.80 1.71 -33.34
N ALA A 3 30.83 0.81 -33.19
CA ALA A 3 30.16 0.56 -31.92
C ALA A 3 31.15 -0.06 -30.93
N SER A 4 31.30 0.57 -29.74
CA SER A 4 32.03 -0.01 -28.62
C SER A 4 31.29 -1.25 -28.11
N VAL A 5 31.80 -2.42 -28.47
CA VAL A 5 31.51 -3.68 -27.81
C VAL A 5 32.28 -3.70 -26.50
N ALA A 6 31.62 -3.32 -25.41
CA ALA A 6 32.16 -3.55 -24.06
C ALA A 6 32.01 -5.05 -23.75
N LEU A 7 33.12 -5.78 -23.84
CA LEU A 7 33.26 -7.19 -23.45
C LEU A 7 32.71 -7.41 -22.03
N ALA A 8 31.76 -8.34 -21.92
CA ALA A 8 31.27 -8.81 -20.63
C ALA A 8 32.41 -9.52 -19.88
N VAL A 9 32.71 -9.03 -18.69
CA VAL A 9 33.70 -9.59 -17.76
C VAL A 9 32.96 -10.42 -16.71
N ALA A 10 33.57 -11.57 -16.39
CA ALA A 10 33.11 -12.58 -15.43
C ALA A 10 32.59 -12.00 -14.09
N PRO A 11 31.68 -12.72 -13.40
CA PRO A 11 30.94 -12.20 -12.25
C PRO A 11 31.82 -12.11 -11.00
N GLY A 12 32.58 -11.02 -10.88
CA GLY A 12 33.11 -10.53 -9.61
C GLY A 12 32.13 -9.57 -8.95
N HIS A 13 32.06 -9.58 -7.62
CA HIS A 13 31.23 -8.70 -6.78
C HIS A 13 31.58 -7.21 -6.97
N ARG A 14 31.21 -6.63 -8.10
CA ARG A 14 31.26 -5.19 -8.33
C ARG A 14 29.95 -4.58 -7.86
N ILE A 15 30.04 -3.48 -7.13
CA ILE A 15 28.92 -2.60 -6.75
C ILE A 15 28.06 -2.37 -8.01
N PRO A 16 26.73 -2.61 -7.97
CA PRO A 16 25.86 -2.60 -9.16
C PRO A 16 26.02 -1.37 -10.05
N ALA A 17 26.24 -0.20 -9.43
CA ALA A 17 26.41 1.09 -10.11
C ALA A 17 27.61 1.17 -11.07
N ARG A 18 28.59 0.25 -11.00
CA ARG A 18 29.76 0.21 -11.88
C ARG A 18 29.68 -0.83 -13.01
N GLN A 19 28.54 -1.51 -13.15
CA GLN A 19 28.32 -2.51 -14.20
C GLN A 19 27.56 -1.90 -15.39
N PRO A 20 27.75 -2.40 -16.63
CA PRO A 20 26.88 -2.06 -17.75
C PRO A 20 25.42 -2.40 -17.44
N TRP A 21 24.47 -1.61 -17.95
CA TRP A 21 23.03 -1.82 -17.71
C TRP A 21 22.57 -3.26 -18.04
N ALA A 22 23.13 -3.87 -19.08
CA ALA A 22 22.80 -5.23 -19.50
C ALA A 22 23.24 -6.27 -18.46
N GLN A 23 24.39 -6.06 -17.82
CA GLN A 23 24.90 -6.93 -16.76
C GLN A 23 24.08 -6.76 -15.46
N GLN A 24 23.67 -5.53 -15.14
CA GLN A 24 22.75 -5.27 -14.03
C GLN A 24 21.39 -5.97 -14.27
N LEU A 25 20.83 -5.87 -15.48
CA LEU A 25 19.58 -6.54 -15.84
C LEU A 25 19.71 -8.06 -15.78
N ALA A 26 20.79 -8.63 -16.33
CA ALA A 26 21.04 -10.08 -16.28
C ALA A 26 21.19 -10.57 -14.85
N ALA A 27 21.89 -9.84 -13.98
CA ALA A 27 22.01 -10.19 -12.56
C ALA A 27 20.66 -10.12 -11.83
N ALA A 28 19.84 -9.10 -12.10
CA ALA A 28 18.52 -8.96 -11.52
C ALA A 28 17.58 -10.10 -11.96
N LEU A 29 17.56 -10.43 -13.26
CA LEU A 29 16.79 -11.54 -13.80
C LEU A 29 17.28 -12.89 -13.26
N ALA A 30 18.59 -13.07 -13.10
CA ALA A 30 19.17 -14.28 -12.52
C ALA A 30 18.74 -14.47 -11.06
N ALA A 31 18.62 -13.39 -10.28
CA ALA A 31 18.07 -13.44 -8.91
C ALA A 31 16.60 -13.89 -8.88
N MET A 32 15.88 -13.75 -10.00
CA MET A 32 14.52 -14.24 -10.20
C MET A 32 14.47 -15.59 -10.94
N GLY A 33 15.62 -16.24 -11.16
CA GLY A 33 15.74 -17.54 -11.83
C GLY A 33 15.75 -17.48 -13.36
N VAL A 34 15.79 -16.29 -13.97
CA VAL A 34 15.83 -16.09 -15.43
C VAL A 34 17.28 -15.84 -15.86
N GLN A 35 17.88 -16.77 -16.59
CA GLN A 35 19.24 -16.63 -17.10
C GLN A 35 19.24 -15.89 -18.44
N LEU A 36 20.10 -14.88 -18.57
CA LEU A 36 20.38 -14.20 -19.83
C LEU A 36 21.85 -14.41 -20.20
N ASP A 37 22.08 -14.99 -21.38
CA ASP A 37 23.41 -14.98 -22.00
C ASP A 37 23.61 -13.66 -22.75
N LEU A 38 24.54 -12.84 -22.25
CA LEU A 38 24.89 -11.55 -22.87
C LEU A 38 25.87 -11.69 -24.03
N HIS A 39 26.59 -12.82 -24.13
CA HIS A 39 27.48 -13.12 -25.25
C HIS A 39 26.73 -13.71 -26.43
N GLN A 40 25.62 -14.42 -26.17
CA GLN A 40 24.73 -14.99 -27.18
C GLN A 40 23.27 -14.63 -26.89
N PRO A 41 22.81 -13.42 -27.26
CA PRO A 41 21.47 -12.96 -26.94
C PRO A 41 20.41 -13.82 -27.64
N GLN A 42 19.58 -14.48 -26.84
CA GLN A 42 18.43 -15.25 -27.31
C GLN A 42 17.11 -14.49 -27.06
N PRO A 43 16.07 -14.73 -27.89
CA PRO A 43 14.74 -14.21 -27.61
C PRO A 43 14.25 -14.67 -26.22
N VAL A 44 13.79 -13.71 -25.42
CA VAL A 44 13.28 -13.98 -24.07
C VAL A 44 11.75 -14.01 -24.10
N CYS A 45 11.15 -15.04 -23.50
CA CYS A 45 9.71 -15.10 -23.33
C CYS A 45 9.25 -14.05 -22.31
N LYS A 46 8.58 -12.99 -22.78
CA LYS A 46 8.05 -11.90 -21.92
C LYS A 46 7.14 -12.43 -20.81
N ALA A 47 6.29 -13.40 -21.12
CA ALA A 47 5.39 -14.02 -20.15
C ALA A 47 6.17 -14.76 -19.05
N ALA A 48 7.23 -15.49 -19.40
CA ALA A 48 8.08 -16.18 -18.43
C ALA A 48 8.79 -15.19 -17.49
N VAL A 49 9.32 -14.09 -18.04
CA VAL A 49 9.91 -13.01 -17.24
C VAL A 49 8.88 -12.40 -16.29
N GLN A 50 7.68 -12.08 -16.79
CA GLN A 50 6.62 -11.50 -15.98
C GLN A 50 6.21 -12.43 -14.83
N SER A 51 6.05 -13.74 -15.10
CA SER A 51 5.75 -14.75 -14.08
C SER A 51 6.86 -14.85 -13.03
N ALA A 52 8.12 -14.90 -13.46
CA ALA A 52 9.27 -14.95 -12.55
C ALA A 52 9.36 -13.70 -11.66
N CYS A 53 9.20 -12.51 -12.25
CA CYS A 53 9.16 -11.25 -11.50
C CYS A 53 8.03 -11.22 -10.48
N SER A 54 6.83 -11.67 -10.86
CA SER A 54 5.66 -11.65 -9.99
C SER A 54 5.79 -12.66 -8.85
N ALA A 55 6.32 -13.86 -9.12
CA ALA A 55 6.60 -14.86 -8.10
C ALA A 55 7.66 -14.38 -7.11
N TRP A 56 8.75 -13.77 -7.62
CA TRP A 56 9.78 -13.18 -6.79
C TRP A 56 9.23 -12.04 -5.93
N GLN A 57 8.45 -11.13 -6.52
CA GLN A 57 7.82 -10.04 -5.78
C GLN A 57 6.85 -10.54 -4.70
N LEU A 58 6.07 -11.58 -4.98
CA LEU A 58 5.18 -12.19 -3.98
C LEU A 58 6.00 -12.73 -2.80
N LYS A 59 7.08 -13.46 -3.09
CA LYS A 59 7.98 -13.97 -2.05
C LYS A 59 8.55 -12.83 -1.20
N GLN A 60 9.06 -11.76 -1.84
CA GLN A 60 9.58 -10.59 -1.12
C GLN A 60 8.52 -9.92 -0.24
N LEU A 61 7.26 -9.84 -0.70
CA LEU A 61 6.15 -9.30 0.09
C LEU A 61 5.80 -10.18 1.29
N GLN A 62 5.77 -11.50 1.09
CA GLN A 62 5.53 -12.47 2.16
C GLN A 62 6.65 -12.42 3.21
N ASP A 63 7.91 -12.44 2.77
CA ASP A 63 9.09 -12.34 3.64
C ASP A 63 9.15 -10.98 4.37
N ALA A 64 8.67 -9.90 3.75
CA ALA A 64 8.57 -8.61 4.42
C ALA A 64 7.45 -8.56 5.45
N ALA A 65 6.32 -9.23 5.19
CA ALA A 65 5.19 -9.28 6.10
C ALA A 65 5.48 -10.08 7.38
N THR A 66 6.43 -11.01 7.35
CA THR A 66 6.82 -11.78 8.55
C THR A 66 7.84 -11.07 9.44
N ARG A 67 8.38 -9.93 9.02
CA ARG A 67 9.35 -9.16 9.81
C ARG A 67 8.70 -8.51 11.01
N GLU A 68 9.47 -8.43 12.09
CA GLU A 68 9.07 -7.66 13.27
C GLU A 68 8.81 -6.19 12.89
N GLY A 69 7.71 -5.62 13.40
CA GLY A 69 7.30 -4.25 13.09
C GLY A 69 6.56 -4.07 11.76
N ALA A 70 6.36 -5.12 10.95
CA ALA A 70 5.65 -5.04 9.66
C ALA A 70 4.11 -5.01 9.80
N SER A 71 3.57 -4.47 10.89
CA SER A 71 2.15 -4.55 11.26
C SER A 71 1.20 -4.01 10.18
N LYS A 72 1.57 -2.92 9.49
CA LYS A 72 0.76 -2.36 8.39
C LYS A 72 0.73 -3.27 7.16
N LEU A 73 1.86 -3.90 6.84
CA LEU A 73 1.93 -4.83 5.72
C LEU A 73 1.14 -6.11 6.03
N GLN A 74 1.24 -6.63 7.27
CA GLN A 74 0.42 -7.74 7.75
C GLN A 74 -1.08 -7.41 7.68
N HIS A 75 -1.48 -6.25 8.20
CA HIS A 75 -2.86 -5.78 8.11
C HIS A 75 -3.34 -5.69 6.66
N TYR A 76 -2.50 -5.19 5.75
CA TYR A 76 -2.85 -5.12 4.33
C TYR A 76 -3.07 -6.51 3.72
N THR A 77 -2.11 -7.43 3.90
CA THR A 77 -2.13 -8.76 3.27
C THR A 77 -3.21 -9.66 3.86
N GLN A 78 -3.50 -9.55 5.16
CA GLN A 78 -4.43 -10.43 5.87
C GLN A 78 -5.86 -9.86 5.93
N GLY A 79 -6.01 -8.54 6.06
CA GLY A 79 -7.30 -7.90 6.37
C GLY A 79 -7.85 -6.97 5.30
N VAL A 80 -7.00 -6.28 4.52
CA VAL A 80 -7.45 -5.23 3.58
C VAL A 80 -7.64 -5.75 2.16
N TRP A 81 -6.74 -6.61 1.68
CA TRP A 81 -6.75 -7.12 0.30
C TRP A 81 -8.08 -7.81 -0.06
N GLY A 82 -8.64 -8.58 0.87
CA GLY A 82 -9.96 -9.22 0.71
C GLY A 82 -9.95 -10.50 -0.13
N GLY A 83 -8.84 -11.23 -0.14
CA GLY A 83 -8.67 -12.49 -0.85
C GLY A 83 -7.29 -13.09 -0.63
N THR A 84 -6.92 -14.09 -1.42
CA THR A 84 -5.54 -14.59 -1.45
C THR A 84 -4.67 -13.66 -2.29
N LEU A 85 -3.56 -13.18 -1.74
CA LEU A 85 -2.55 -12.46 -2.50
C LEU A 85 -1.63 -13.49 -3.17
N ASP A 86 -1.68 -13.58 -4.50
CA ASP A 86 -0.83 -14.45 -5.31
C ASP A 86 -0.07 -13.65 -6.38
N ALA A 87 0.82 -14.32 -7.11
CA ALA A 87 1.67 -13.68 -8.11
C ALA A 87 0.86 -13.03 -9.24
N ALA A 88 -0.24 -13.64 -9.68
CA ALA A 88 -1.10 -13.08 -10.72
C ALA A 88 -1.83 -11.82 -10.24
N SER A 89 -2.16 -11.78 -8.95
CA SER A 89 -2.90 -10.71 -8.33
C SER A 89 -2.08 -9.43 -8.13
N LEU A 90 -0.75 -9.51 -8.04
CA LEU A 90 0.14 -8.36 -7.82
C LEU A 90 0.07 -7.30 -8.92
N GLY A 91 -0.24 -7.70 -10.15
CA GLY A 91 -0.44 -6.79 -11.28
C GLY A 91 -1.81 -6.11 -11.30
N THR A 92 -2.72 -6.51 -10.41
CA THR A 92 -4.10 -6.06 -10.36
C THR A 92 -4.37 -5.19 -9.14
N ARG A 93 -5.44 -4.41 -9.19
CA ARG A 93 -5.88 -3.63 -8.03
C ARG A 93 -6.76 -4.51 -7.14
N ALA A 94 -6.71 -4.26 -5.82
CA ALA A 94 -7.64 -4.86 -4.88
C ALA A 94 -9.10 -4.63 -5.33
N ALA A 95 -9.98 -5.62 -5.11
CA ALA A 95 -11.35 -5.61 -5.61
C ALA A 95 -12.11 -4.33 -5.20
N TYR A 96 -11.96 -3.89 -3.95
CA TYR A 96 -12.60 -2.68 -3.44
C TYR A 96 -12.13 -1.39 -4.15
N LEU A 97 -10.93 -1.38 -4.74
CA LEU A 97 -10.41 -0.26 -5.53
C LEU A 97 -10.75 -0.38 -7.02
N ALA A 98 -10.92 -1.60 -7.54
CA ALA A 98 -11.22 -1.84 -8.94
C ALA A 98 -12.54 -1.20 -9.38
N VAL A 99 -13.55 -1.19 -8.48
CA VAL A 99 -14.88 -0.61 -8.72
C VAL A 99 -14.92 0.93 -8.59
N VAL A 100 -13.85 1.57 -8.09
CA VAL A 100 -13.78 3.02 -7.87
C VAL A 100 -12.99 3.67 -9.00
N ARG A 101 -13.69 4.33 -9.93
CA ARG A 101 -13.11 4.90 -11.16
C ARG A 101 -12.15 6.07 -10.91
N GLU A 102 -12.49 6.99 -10.02
CA GLU A 102 -11.73 8.21 -9.78
C GLU A 102 -10.52 7.96 -8.86
N ARG A 103 -9.32 8.35 -9.30
CA ARG A 103 -8.09 8.24 -8.49
C ARG A 103 -8.20 9.01 -7.17
N SER A 104 -8.78 10.21 -7.21
CA SER A 104 -9.00 11.08 -6.04
C SER A 104 -9.91 10.46 -4.99
N ARG A 105 -10.78 9.50 -5.36
CA ARG A 105 -11.63 8.75 -4.42
C ARG A 105 -10.98 7.46 -3.93
N ARG A 106 -10.16 6.82 -4.76
CA ARG A 106 -9.41 5.61 -4.39
C ARG A 106 -8.40 5.84 -3.28
N ALA A 107 -7.64 6.94 -3.38
CA ALA A 107 -6.54 7.18 -2.44
C ALA A 107 -7.02 7.31 -0.99
N PRO A 108 -8.02 8.15 -0.66
CA PRO A 108 -8.50 8.26 0.72
C PRO A 108 -9.12 6.95 1.26
N LEU A 109 -9.84 6.21 0.41
CA LEU A 109 -10.38 4.90 0.78
C LEU A 109 -9.26 3.90 1.11
N ALA A 110 -8.20 3.85 0.29
CA ALA A 110 -7.06 3.00 0.56
C ALA A 110 -6.34 3.42 1.84
N GLN A 111 -6.08 4.72 2.02
CA GLN A 111 -5.40 5.28 3.19
C GLN A 111 -6.10 4.91 4.49
N LEU A 112 -7.42 5.10 4.57
CA LEU A 112 -8.18 4.77 5.78
C LEU A 112 -8.23 3.25 6.01
N ARG A 113 -8.37 2.42 4.96
CA ARG A 113 -8.35 0.96 5.11
C ARG A 113 -7.00 0.41 5.57
N THR A 114 -5.89 0.99 5.12
CA THR A 114 -4.53 0.52 5.45
C THR A 114 -3.94 1.18 6.68
N GLY A 115 -4.63 2.16 7.28
CA GLY A 115 -4.09 2.97 8.37
C GLY A 115 -2.98 3.94 7.91
N SER A 116 -2.85 4.23 6.61
CA SER A 116 -1.92 5.23 6.07
C SER A 116 -2.61 6.59 5.88
N HIS A 117 -3.25 7.08 6.94
CA HIS A 117 -4.03 8.32 6.93
C HIS A 117 -3.22 9.50 7.51
N TRP A 118 -3.84 10.68 7.57
CA TRP A 118 -3.19 11.94 7.99
C TRP A 118 -3.33 12.24 9.49
N GLY A 119 -4.02 11.40 10.25
CA GLY A 119 -4.34 11.66 11.65
C GLY A 119 -3.17 11.39 12.59
N ALA A 120 -3.29 11.85 13.83
CA ALA A 120 -2.24 11.77 14.84
C ALA A 120 -1.75 10.34 15.11
N GLU A 121 -2.61 9.33 14.94
CA GLU A 121 -2.18 7.92 15.05
C GLU A 121 -1.04 7.60 14.09
N GLU A 122 -1.13 8.04 12.83
CA GLU A 122 -0.15 7.72 11.80
C GLU A 122 1.03 8.70 11.86
N THR A 123 0.79 10.02 11.93
CA THR A 123 1.87 11.01 11.98
C THR A 123 2.74 10.83 13.23
N GLY A 124 2.12 10.55 14.39
CA GLY A 124 2.84 10.25 15.63
C GLY A 124 3.67 8.95 15.58
N ARG A 125 3.42 8.03 14.64
CA ARG A 125 4.34 6.88 14.44
C ARG A 125 5.66 7.33 13.82
N TRP A 126 5.61 8.26 12.85
CA TRP A 126 6.79 8.82 12.20
C TRP A 126 7.62 9.66 13.17
N ASP A 127 6.94 10.46 13.99
CA ASP A 127 7.58 11.32 14.99
C ASP A 127 7.91 10.58 16.30
N LYS A 128 7.64 9.27 16.37
CA LYS A 128 7.84 8.41 17.56
C LYS A 128 7.11 8.91 18.82
N THR A 129 6.01 9.65 18.63
CA THR A 129 5.10 10.04 19.71
C THR A 129 4.49 8.80 20.37
N PRO A 130 4.47 8.70 21.71
CA PRO A 130 3.81 7.61 22.41
C PRO A 130 2.33 7.48 22.03
N PRO A 131 1.77 6.26 21.88
CA PRO A 131 0.38 6.05 21.44
C PRO A 131 -0.66 6.89 22.20
N GLU A 132 -0.52 7.00 23.52
CA GLU A 132 -1.39 7.75 24.41
C GLU A 132 -1.35 9.27 24.20
N GLN A 133 -0.31 9.79 23.54
CA GLN A 133 -0.15 11.21 23.23
C GLN A 133 -0.57 11.57 21.79
N ARG A 134 -0.97 10.58 20.97
CA ARG A 134 -1.42 10.80 19.59
C ARG A 134 -2.87 11.28 19.54
N LEU A 135 -3.15 12.37 20.25
CA LEU A 135 -4.50 12.85 20.52
C LEU A 135 -5.11 13.58 19.31
N CYS A 136 -6.44 13.54 19.20
CA CYS A 136 -7.17 14.32 18.21
C CYS A 136 -7.12 15.81 18.56
N SER A 137 -6.54 16.61 17.66
CA SER A 137 -6.39 18.07 17.82
C SER A 137 -7.73 18.82 17.77
N HIS A 138 -8.79 18.19 17.26
CA HIS A 138 -10.08 18.85 17.03
C HIS A 138 -11.05 18.73 18.20
N CYS A 139 -10.99 17.65 18.97
CA CYS A 139 -11.97 17.39 20.02
C CYS A 139 -11.38 16.98 21.36
N GLY A 140 -10.08 16.66 21.43
CA GLY A 140 -9.47 16.15 22.67
C GLY A 140 -10.02 14.82 23.18
N GLY A 141 -10.86 14.13 22.39
CA GLY A 141 -11.57 12.90 22.76
C GLY A 141 -10.73 11.63 22.79
N GLY A 142 -9.42 11.75 23.07
CA GLY A 142 -8.46 10.65 23.06
C GLY A 142 -7.66 10.54 21.75
N VAL A 143 -7.13 9.34 21.51
CA VAL A 143 -6.21 9.05 20.40
C VAL A 143 -6.93 9.13 19.05
N GLU A 144 -6.33 9.85 18.08
CA GLU A 144 -6.90 10.06 16.75
C GLU A 144 -6.67 8.85 15.82
N THR A 145 -7.34 7.75 16.13
CA THR A 145 -7.36 6.56 15.30
C THR A 145 -8.34 6.70 14.12
N VAL A 146 -8.24 5.81 13.13
CA VAL A 146 -9.26 5.70 12.07
C VAL A 146 -10.66 5.46 12.65
N GLN A 147 -10.76 4.68 13.74
CA GLN A 147 -12.02 4.43 14.42
C GLN A 147 -12.62 5.72 14.99
N HIS A 148 -11.79 6.51 15.69
CA HIS A 148 -12.19 7.82 16.20
C HIS A 148 -12.67 8.75 15.08
N VAL A 149 -11.92 8.85 13.98
CA VAL A 149 -12.27 9.69 12.83
C VAL A 149 -13.62 9.28 12.22
N ILE A 150 -13.86 7.98 12.04
CA ILE A 150 -15.06 7.48 11.36
C ILE A 150 -16.29 7.57 12.26
N PHE A 151 -16.20 7.17 13.53
CA PHE A 151 -17.38 6.98 14.39
C PHE A 151 -17.59 8.07 15.43
N ASP A 152 -16.51 8.61 16.01
CA ASP A 152 -16.61 9.35 17.28
C ASP A 152 -16.42 10.86 17.10
N CYS A 153 -15.44 11.26 16.29
CA CYS A 153 -14.97 12.63 16.22
C CYS A 153 -16.11 13.61 15.84
N PRO A 154 -16.46 14.59 16.70
CA PRO A 154 -17.55 15.52 16.46
C PRO A 154 -17.39 16.36 15.20
N LEU A 155 -16.14 16.65 14.80
CA LEU A 155 -15.81 17.35 13.56
C LEU A 155 -16.47 16.72 12.33
N TYR A 156 -16.58 15.39 12.30
CA TYR A 156 -17.14 14.64 11.18
C TYR A 156 -18.61 14.23 11.39
N ALA A 157 -19.28 14.75 12.43
CA ALA A 157 -20.68 14.41 12.73
C ALA A 157 -21.62 14.73 11.56
N SER A 158 -21.48 15.90 10.91
CA SER A 158 -22.28 16.28 9.75
C SER A 158 -22.07 15.34 8.55
N LEU A 159 -20.87 14.78 8.41
CA LEU A 159 -20.56 13.80 7.38
C LEU A 159 -21.25 12.47 7.68
N ARG A 160 -21.23 12.01 8.95
CA ARG A 160 -21.99 10.83 9.38
C ARG A 160 -23.48 11.00 9.13
N THR A 161 -24.06 12.16 9.41
CA THR A 161 -25.47 12.45 9.09
C THR A 161 -25.76 12.36 7.60
N ARG A 162 -24.87 12.90 6.74
CA ARG A 162 -25.03 12.88 5.28
C ARG A 162 -24.93 11.47 4.69
N PHE A 163 -24.14 10.60 5.32
CA PHE A 163 -23.92 9.21 4.91
C PHE A 163 -24.51 8.24 5.93
N SER A 164 -25.64 8.59 6.53
CA SER A 164 -26.28 7.79 7.60
C SER A 164 -26.56 6.36 7.18
N ASP A 165 -26.80 6.12 5.88
CA ASP A 165 -26.92 4.79 5.29
C ASP A 165 -25.73 3.87 5.59
N LEU A 166 -24.51 4.43 5.69
CA LEU A 166 -23.30 3.68 6.02
C LEU A 166 -23.19 3.30 7.50
N PHE A 167 -24.04 3.87 8.38
CA PHE A 167 -23.97 3.68 9.82
C PHE A 167 -25.21 2.95 10.37
N CYS A 168 -26.40 3.24 9.84
CA CYS A 168 -27.65 2.66 10.34
C CYS A 168 -27.73 1.12 10.23
N LEU A 169 -26.98 0.53 9.31
CA LEU A 169 -26.97 -0.92 9.07
C LEU A 169 -25.77 -1.62 9.72
N LEU A 170 -24.93 -0.90 10.46
CA LEU A 170 -23.78 -1.52 11.12
C LEU A 170 -24.19 -2.25 12.39
N PRO A 171 -23.65 -3.47 12.61
CA PRO A 171 -23.85 -4.16 13.87
C PRO A 171 -23.15 -3.41 15.00
N GLU A 172 -23.77 -3.39 16.18
CA GLU A 172 -23.12 -2.95 17.41
C GLU A 172 -22.32 -4.10 18.05
N PRO A 173 -21.07 -3.86 18.50
CA PRO A 173 -20.34 -2.60 18.41
C PRO A 173 -19.84 -2.32 16.99
N HIS A 174 -19.89 -1.05 16.58
CA HIS A 174 -19.32 -0.60 15.30
C HIS A 174 -17.85 -0.99 15.17
N THR A 175 -17.49 -1.67 14.08
CA THR A 175 -16.08 -2.01 13.77
C THR A 175 -15.66 -1.46 12.42
N LEU A 176 -14.37 -1.11 12.28
CA LEU A 176 -13.78 -0.75 10.99
C LEU A 176 -13.91 -1.87 9.96
N HIS A 177 -13.78 -3.13 10.40
CA HIS A 177 -13.95 -4.28 9.52
C HIS A 177 -15.35 -4.28 8.88
N ALA A 178 -16.42 -4.25 9.70
CA ALA A 178 -17.78 -4.23 9.20
C ALA A 178 -18.06 -2.99 8.33
N PHE A 179 -17.58 -1.81 8.76
CA PHE A 179 -17.70 -0.57 7.99
C PHE A 179 -17.12 -0.70 6.58
N PHE A 180 -15.94 -1.31 6.45
CA PHE A 180 -15.26 -1.48 5.17
C PHE A 180 -15.74 -2.67 4.33
N GLN A 181 -16.69 -3.49 4.80
CA GLN A 181 -17.37 -4.49 3.96
C GLN A 181 -18.51 -3.90 3.11
N GLN A 182 -18.87 -2.63 3.35
CA GLN A 182 -19.93 -1.94 2.62
C GLN A 182 -19.54 -1.60 1.16
N PRO A 183 -20.49 -1.19 0.31
CA PRO A 183 -20.24 -0.90 -1.11
C PRO A 183 -19.07 0.10 -1.33
N PRO A 184 -17.97 -0.29 -2.00
CA PRO A 184 -16.76 0.53 -2.06
C PRO A 184 -16.94 1.88 -2.75
N ALA A 185 -17.85 2.00 -3.72
CA ALA A 185 -18.15 3.28 -4.38
C ALA A 185 -18.77 4.30 -3.42
N ARG A 186 -19.62 3.83 -2.48
CA ARG A 186 -20.23 4.68 -1.45
C ARG A 186 -19.19 5.07 -0.41
N LEU A 187 -18.42 4.09 0.07
CA LEU A 187 -17.28 4.32 0.98
C LEU A 187 -16.28 5.30 0.39
N ALA A 188 -15.92 5.19 -0.89
CA ALA A 188 -14.95 6.09 -1.52
C ALA A 188 -15.42 7.56 -1.56
N THR A 189 -16.74 7.78 -1.60
CA THR A 189 -17.30 9.13 -1.51
C THR A 189 -17.24 9.66 -0.07
N PHE A 190 -17.58 8.81 0.91
CA PHE A 190 -17.46 9.14 2.34
C PHE A 190 -16.00 9.41 2.75
N CYS A 191 -15.07 8.53 2.35
CA CYS A 191 -13.65 8.58 2.71
C CYS A 191 -12.92 9.81 2.18
N ARG A 192 -13.53 10.63 1.31
CA ARG A 192 -13.08 12.00 1.02
C ARG A 192 -13.35 12.94 2.19
N ILE A 193 -13.12 12.45 3.40
CA ILE A 193 -13.16 13.23 4.62
C ILE A 193 -12.17 14.37 4.40
N PRO A 194 -12.64 15.64 4.46
CA PRO A 194 -11.73 16.76 4.39
C PRO A 194 -10.68 16.54 5.47
N GLN A 195 -9.40 16.60 5.08
CA GLN A 195 -8.37 16.88 6.05
C GLN A 195 -8.78 18.22 6.62
N ALA A 196 -9.34 18.24 7.83
CA ALA A 196 -9.54 19.50 8.51
C ALA A 196 -8.17 20.15 8.49
N ALA A 197 -8.11 21.34 7.88
CA ALA A 197 -6.89 22.07 7.72
C ALA A 197 -6.13 21.99 9.04
N VAL A 198 -4.86 21.63 8.95
CA VAL A 198 -3.87 21.90 9.99
C VAL A 198 -3.91 23.42 10.19
N ALA A 199 -4.89 23.89 10.94
CA ALA A 199 -5.21 25.29 11.15
C ALA A 199 -5.05 25.52 12.65
N GLY A 200 -3.83 25.89 13.03
CA GLY A 200 -3.47 26.19 14.40
C GLY A 200 -1.99 26.47 14.61
N GLY A 201 -1.45 27.51 13.95
CA GLY A 201 -0.38 28.32 14.54
C GLY A 201 1.04 28.14 14.00
N ALA A 202 1.52 29.21 13.35
CA ALA A 202 2.87 29.79 13.28
C ALA A 202 4.10 28.86 13.22
#